data_AF-A0A1Q6FML9-F1
#
_entry.id   AF-A0A1Q6FML9-F1
#
_cell.length_a   1.000
_cell.length_b   1.000
_cell.length_c   1.000
_cell.angle_alpha   90.00
_cell.angle_beta   90.00
_cell.angle_gamma   90.00
#
_symmetry.space_group_name_H-M   'P 1'
#
loop_
_entity.id
_entity.type
_entity.pdbx_description
1 polymer ?
#
loop_
_entity_poly.entity_id
_entity_poly.type
_entity_poly.pdbx_seq_one_letter_code
_entity_poly.pdbx_strand_id
1 'polypeptide(L)'
;MIKAILYKEWIKMRALLPVAAVAVLGFTVYALLRVERAVDFRGAAHVWQIMIDKETVFIEPLRLLPALAGIATALVQFIPEMSQRRLKLTLHLPFPQRGMILVMAAAGLGALAVLFAAQAAMVWGYMHRLLAPELTARAMMTAVPWWAAGLTLYMLTAWICLEPTWRRRVLYLLMTAGVARMFFLSDVPRAYDGMLPWMAALWLFSLLLPLLSVDRFKQGCQD
;
A
#
# COMPACT_ATOMS: atom_id res chain seq x y z
N MET A 1 2.10 -25.94 -9.74
CA MET A 1 3.16 -25.16 -9.04
C MET A 1 2.65 -23.85 -8.45
N ILE A 2 1.93 -23.01 -9.20
CA ILE A 2 1.39 -21.71 -8.72
C ILE A 2 0.59 -21.85 -7.41
N LYS A 3 -0.33 -22.83 -7.30
CA LYS A 3 -1.12 -23.08 -6.08
C LYS A 3 -0.23 -23.32 -4.83
N ALA A 4 0.87 -24.05 -4.98
CA ALA A 4 1.79 -24.32 -3.88
C ALA A 4 2.57 -23.06 -3.46
N ILE A 5 2.94 -22.21 -4.43
CA ILE A 5 3.57 -20.91 -4.15
C ILE A 5 2.58 -20.02 -3.39
N LEU A 6 1.33 -19.91 -3.85
CA LEU A 6 0.31 -19.12 -3.16
C LEU A 6 0.04 -19.62 -1.74
N TYR A 7 -0.02 -20.93 -1.54
CA TYR A 7 -0.19 -21.53 -0.21
C TYR A 7 1.00 -21.21 0.71
N LYS A 8 2.23 -21.27 0.19
CA LYS A 8 3.44 -20.86 0.91
C LYS A 8 3.37 -19.38 1.33
N GLU A 9 2.98 -18.49 0.42
CA GLU A 9 2.85 -17.06 0.73
C GLU A 9 1.72 -16.78 1.73
N TRP A 10 0.60 -17.50 1.63
CA TRP A 10 -0.49 -17.43 2.60
C TRP A 10 -0.02 -17.77 4.01
N ILE A 11 0.76 -18.84 4.20
CA ILE A 11 1.27 -19.24 5.52
C ILE A 11 2.10 -18.13 6.18
N LYS A 12 2.85 -17.35 5.39
CA LYS A 12 3.62 -16.20 5.91
C LYS A 12 2.71 -15.06 6.34
N MET A 13 1.72 -14.74 5.50
CA MET A 13 0.87 -13.58 5.68
C MET A 13 -0.30 -13.81 6.66
N ARG A 14 -0.66 -15.07 6.97
CA ARG A 14 -1.86 -15.42 7.76
C ARG A 14 -1.96 -14.76 9.12
N ALA A 15 -0.84 -14.45 9.77
CA ALA A 15 -0.82 -13.81 11.08
C ALA A 15 -0.89 -12.27 10.95
N LEU A 16 -0.26 -11.70 9.93
CA LEU A 16 -0.24 -10.26 9.70
C LEU A 16 -1.56 -9.76 9.12
N LEU A 17 -2.14 -10.47 8.15
CA LEU A 17 -3.37 -10.05 7.46
C LEU A 17 -4.54 -9.72 8.40
N PRO A 18 -4.92 -10.55 9.39
CA PRO A 18 -6.00 -10.20 10.30
C PRO A 18 -5.64 -8.99 11.17
N VAL A 19 -4.39 -8.86 11.63
CA VAL A 19 -3.93 -7.71 12.42
C VAL A 19 -3.99 -6.42 11.58
N ALA A 20 -3.48 -6.48 10.35
CA ALA A 20 -3.55 -5.37 9.40
C ALA A 20 -4.99 -5.01 9.04
N ALA A 21 -5.88 -6.01 8.90
CA ALA A 21 -7.30 -5.78 8.64
C ALA A 21 -7.98 -5.09 9.82
N VAL A 22 -7.77 -5.56 11.05
CA VAL A 22 -8.32 -4.92 12.25
C VAL A 22 -7.78 -3.50 12.41
N ALA A 23 -6.48 -3.28 12.18
CA ALA A 23 -5.90 -1.94 12.24
C ALA A 23 -6.51 -1.02 11.16
N VAL A 24 -6.43 -1.40 9.89
CA VAL A 24 -6.91 -0.55 8.79
C VAL A 24 -8.42 -0.32 8.87
N LEU A 25 -9.23 -1.37 9.03
CA LEU A 25 -10.68 -1.24 9.08
C LEU A 25 -11.16 -0.65 10.41
N GLY A 26 -10.56 -1.02 11.54
CA GLY A 26 -10.93 -0.48 12.86
C GLY A 26 -10.65 1.01 12.99
N PHE A 27 -9.49 1.48 12.52
CA PHE A 27 -9.21 2.92 12.45
C PHE A 27 -10.14 3.63 11.45
N THR A 28 -10.54 2.94 10.37
CA THR A 28 -11.52 3.46 9.42
C THR A 28 -12.88 3.66 10.09
N VAL A 29 -13.38 2.68 10.85
CA VAL A 29 -14.60 2.82 11.67
C VAL A 29 -14.47 4.03 12.60
N TYR A 30 -13.36 4.15 13.32
CA TYR A 30 -13.13 5.27 14.25
C TYR A 30 -13.18 6.62 13.54
N ALA A 31 -12.51 6.76 12.39
CA ALA A 31 -12.52 7.98 11.59
C ALA A 31 -13.94 8.32 11.10
N LEU A 32 -14.70 7.32 10.68
CA LEU A 32 -16.08 7.49 10.22
C LEU A 32 -17.03 7.90 11.36
N LEU A 33 -16.94 7.26 12.53
CA LEU A 33 -17.72 7.65 13.72
C LEU A 33 -17.38 9.07 14.19
N ARG A 34 -16.13 9.51 14.01
CA ARG A 34 -15.74 10.90 14.27
C ARG A 34 -16.43 11.88 13.33
N VAL A 35 -16.62 11.51 12.06
CA VAL A 35 -17.37 12.30 11.09
C VAL A 35 -18.86 12.34 11.43
N GLU A 36 -19.48 11.20 11.70
CA GLU A 36 -20.89 11.12 12.11
C GLU A 36 -21.15 12.00 13.33
N ARG A 37 -20.31 11.87 14.36
CA ARG A 37 -20.38 12.74 15.54
C ARG A 37 -20.27 14.22 15.17
N ALA A 38 -19.37 14.60 14.27
CA ALA A 38 -19.24 16.00 13.86
C ALA A 38 -20.50 16.51 13.14
N VAL A 39 -21.16 15.65 12.35
CA VAL A 39 -22.44 15.94 11.69
C VAL A 39 -23.56 16.11 12.70
N ASP A 40 -23.67 15.21 13.69
CA ASP A 40 -24.73 15.27 14.71
C ASP A 40 -24.64 16.53 15.59
N PHE A 41 -23.42 16.93 15.99
CA PHE A 41 -23.24 18.06 16.89
C PHE A 41 -23.36 19.44 16.22
N ARG A 42 -23.02 19.57 14.93
CA ARG A 42 -23.00 20.87 14.23
C ARG A 42 -24.00 20.99 13.09
N GLY A 43 -24.67 19.91 12.73
CA GLY A 43 -25.54 19.82 11.56
C GLY A 43 -24.74 19.59 10.28
N ALA A 44 -25.31 18.78 9.37
CA ALA A 44 -24.67 18.41 8.11
C ALA A 44 -24.32 19.62 7.23
N ALA A 45 -25.16 20.67 7.23
CA ALA A 45 -24.94 21.88 6.44
C ALA A 45 -23.70 22.66 6.90
N HIS A 46 -23.43 22.72 8.20
CA HIS A 46 -22.26 23.41 8.73
C HIS A 46 -20.97 22.61 8.50
N VAL A 47 -21.02 21.29 8.61
CA VAL A 47 -19.90 20.40 8.25
C VAL A 47 -19.58 20.50 6.76
N TRP A 48 -20.61 20.53 5.92
CA TRP A 48 -20.47 20.75 4.48
C TRP A 48 -19.77 22.06 4.16
N GLN A 49 -20.21 23.15 4.80
CA GLN A 49 -19.62 24.47 4.61
C GLN A 49 -18.16 24.51 5.07
N ILE A 50 -17.83 23.89 6.21
CA ILE A 50 -16.43 23.77 6.67
C ILE A 50 -15.56 22.98 5.67
N MET A 51 -16.09 21.91 5.07
CA MET A 51 -15.32 21.12 4.09
C MET A 51 -15.01 21.90 2.82
N ILE A 52 -15.89 22.81 2.41
CA ILE A 52 -15.69 23.65 1.23
C ILE A 52 -14.81 24.86 1.58
N ASP A 53 -15.11 25.54 2.69
CA ASP A 53 -14.47 26.81 3.06
C ASP A 53 -13.08 26.62 3.66
N LYS A 54 -12.83 25.51 4.37
CA LYS A 54 -11.55 25.23 5.04
C LYS A 54 -10.77 24.08 4.43
N GLU A 55 -11.29 23.45 3.38
CA GLU A 55 -10.64 22.33 2.68
C GLU A 55 -10.19 21.19 3.61
N THR A 56 -10.87 20.99 4.75
CA THR A 56 -10.42 20.03 5.77
C THR A 56 -10.78 18.60 5.37
N VAL A 57 -9.78 17.71 5.39
CA VAL A 57 -9.96 16.27 5.12
C VAL A 57 -10.22 15.54 6.43
N PHE A 58 -11.48 15.22 6.75
CA PHE A 58 -11.80 14.52 8.02
C PHE A 58 -11.20 13.12 8.15
N ILE A 59 -10.75 12.53 7.03
CA ILE A 59 -10.22 11.18 6.92
C ILE A 59 -8.67 11.18 7.03
N GLU A 60 -8.06 12.33 7.31
CA GLU A 60 -6.61 12.48 7.49
C GLU A 60 -5.94 11.44 8.42
N PRO A 61 -6.57 10.98 9.53
CA PRO A 61 -5.99 9.92 10.35
C PRO A 61 -5.71 8.60 9.60
N LEU A 62 -6.40 8.35 8.48
CA LEU A 62 -6.19 7.14 7.68
C LEU A 62 -5.01 7.25 6.71
N ARG A 63 -4.42 8.44 6.54
CA ARG A 63 -3.41 8.73 5.53
C ARG A 63 -2.21 7.78 5.56
N LEU A 64 -1.68 7.49 6.75
CA LEU A 64 -0.46 6.70 6.90
C LEU A 64 -0.72 5.18 6.94
N LEU A 65 -1.97 4.75 7.19
CA LEU A 65 -2.30 3.34 7.42
C LEU A 65 -2.02 2.45 6.19
N PRO A 66 -2.43 2.81 4.97
CA PRO A 66 -2.11 1.99 3.79
C PRO A 66 -0.61 1.83 3.55
N ALA A 67 0.18 2.89 3.77
CA ALA A 67 1.63 2.85 3.64
C ALA A 67 2.27 1.88 4.64
N LEU A 68 1.88 1.95 5.91
CA LEU A 68 2.37 1.02 6.94
C LEU A 68 1.97 -0.42 6.64
N ALA A 69 0.73 -0.66 6.20
CA ALA A 69 0.26 -1.98 5.81
C ALA A 69 1.06 -2.56 4.63
N GLY A 70 1.38 -1.72 3.64
CA GLY A 70 2.21 -2.09 2.49
C GLY A 70 3.63 -2.51 2.90
N ILE A 71 4.30 -1.68 3.71
CA ILE A 71 5.65 -1.96 4.22
C ILE A 71 5.64 -3.23 5.06
N ALA A 72 4.73 -3.35 6.03
CA ALA A 72 4.66 -4.52 6.92
C ALA A 72 4.45 -5.83 6.15
N THR A 73 3.55 -5.81 5.15
CA THR A 73 3.29 -6.99 4.31
C THR A 73 4.53 -7.40 3.52
N ALA A 74 5.25 -6.46 2.94
CA ALA A 74 6.49 -6.75 2.21
C ALA A 74 7.57 -7.33 3.13
N LEU A 75 7.75 -6.74 4.32
CA LEU A 75 8.73 -7.21 5.30
C LEU A 75 8.45 -8.65 5.73
N VAL A 76 7.22 -8.98 6.12
CA VAL A 76 6.82 -10.33 6.51
C VAL A 76 6.99 -11.33 5.37
N GLN A 77 6.76 -10.90 4.13
CA GLN A 77 6.82 -11.78 2.99
C GLN A 77 8.25 -12.08 2.52
N PHE A 78 9.13 -11.07 2.48
CA PHE A 78 10.44 -11.15 1.85
C PHE A 78 11.63 -11.27 2.82
N ILE A 79 11.53 -10.84 4.09
CA ILE A 79 12.62 -11.04 5.07
C ILE A 79 12.92 -12.54 5.32
N PRO A 80 11.91 -13.41 5.55
CA PRO A 80 12.17 -14.83 5.76
C PRO A 80 12.82 -15.49 4.54
N GLU A 81 12.54 -15.00 3.32
CA GLU A 81 13.13 -15.54 2.09
C GLU A 81 14.64 -15.31 2.02
N MET A 82 15.09 -14.13 2.45
CA MET A 82 16.50 -13.76 2.43
C MET A 82 17.26 -14.31 3.64
N SER A 83 16.71 -14.16 4.85
CA SER A 83 17.36 -14.60 6.10
C SER A 83 17.56 -16.12 6.15
N GLN A 84 16.59 -16.90 5.68
CA GLN A 84 16.63 -18.37 5.73
C GLN A 84 17.21 -18.98 4.45
N ARG A 85 17.80 -18.17 3.56
CA ARG A 85 18.35 -18.57 2.24
C ARG A 85 17.35 -19.34 1.36
N ARG A 86 16.05 -19.22 1.65
CA ARG A 86 14.96 -19.88 0.90
C ARG A 86 14.87 -19.34 -0.52
N LEU A 87 15.27 -18.09 -0.75
CA LEU A 87 15.32 -17.53 -2.10
C LEU A 87 16.25 -18.35 -3.02
N LYS A 88 17.41 -18.81 -2.53
CA LYS A 88 18.32 -19.68 -3.31
C LYS A 88 17.61 -20.97 -3.72
N LEU A 89 16.97 -21.67 -2.78
CA LEU A 89 16.22 -22.90 -3.04
C LEU A 89 15.05 -22.67 -4.02
N THR A 90 14.33 -21.57 -3.84
CA THR A 90 13.17 -21.23 -4.66
C THR A 90 13.59 -20.98 -6.12
N LEU A 91 14.76 -20.37 -6.35
CA LEU A 91 15.31 -20.13 -7.70
C LEU A 91 15.79 -21.39 -8.45
N HIS A 92 16.01 -22.51 -7.76
CA HIS A 92 16.39 -23.79 -8.38
C HIS A 92 15.20 -24.66 -8.79
N LEU A 93 13.97 -24.26 -8.47
CA LEU A 93 12.77 -24.97 -8.90
C LEU A 93 12.62 -24.93 -10.44
N PRO A 94 12.05 -25.97 -11.08
CA PRO A 94 11.80 -26.01 -12.52
C PRO A 94 10.60 -25.13 -12.91
N PHE A 95 10.68 -23.83 -12.60
CA PHE A 95 9.69 -22.81 -12.90
C PHE A 95 10.40 -21.51 -13.30
N PRO A 96 9.87 -20.72 -14.25
CA PRO A 96 10.50 -19.46 -14.65
C PRO A 96 10.69 -18.52 -13.44
N GLN A 97 11.95 -18.21 -13.14
CA GLN A 97 12.37 -17.46 -11.95
C GLN A 97 11.68 -16.10 -11.83
N ARG A 98 11.63 -15.33 -12.93
CA ARG A 98 10.90 -14.05 -12.97
C ARG A 98 9.41 -14.23 -12.70
N GLY A 99 8.79 -15.25 -13.29
CA GLY A 99 7.38 -15.59 -13.05
C GLY A 99 7.11 -15.95 -11.58
N MET A 100 8.06 -16.61 -10.93
CA MET A 100 7.93 -17.00 -9.52
C MET A 100 7.86 -15.78 -8.59
N ILE A 101 8.75 -14.81 -8.78
CA ILE A 101 8.77 -13.58 -7.98
C ILE A 101 7.54 -12.73 -8.27
N LEU A 102 7.11 -12.67 -9.54
CA LEU A 102 5.85 -12.00 -9.88
C LEU A 102 4.66 -12.65 -9.20
N VAL A 103 4.57 -13.99 -9.15
CA VAL A 103 3.49 -14.70 -8.45
C VAL A 103 3.54 -14.44 -6.93
N MET A 104 4.73 -14.43 -6.33
CA MET A 104 4.89 -14.09 -4.91
C MET A 104 4.47 -12.64 -4.64
N ALA A 105 5.00 -11.69 -5.42
CA ALA A 105 4.66 -10.28 -5.34
C ALA A 105 3.16 -10.04 -5.53
N ALA A 106 2.55 -10.70 -6.52
CA ALA A 106 1.12 -10.62 -6.82
C ALA A 106 0.25 -11.16 -5.68
N ALA A 107 0.70 -12.18 -4.94
CA ALA A 107 -0.04 -12.68 -3.79
C ALA A 107 -0.18 -11.62 -2.69
N GLY A 108 0.92 -10.93 -2.35
CA GLY A 108 0.89 -9.84 -1.36
C GLY A 108 0.16 -8.58 -1.88
N LEU A 109 0.37 -8.20 -3.15
CA LEU A 109 -0.41 -7.13 -3.79
C LEU A 109 -1.90 -7.43 -3.78
N GLY A 110 -2.30 -8.66 -4.11
CA GLY A 110 -3.70 -9.07 -4.13
C GLY A 110 -4.33 -8.99 -2.75
N ALA A 111 -3.62 -9.42 -1.70
CA ALA A 111 -4.11 -9.32 -0.34
C ALA A 111 -4.28 -7.85 0.12
N LEU A 112 -3.30 -6.99 -0.19
CA LEU A 112 -3.39 -5.55 0.08
C LEU A 112 -4.50 -4.88 -0.73
N ALA A 113 -4.66 -5.23 -2.00
CA ALA A 113 -5.70 -4.70 -2.87
C ALA A 113 -7.10 -5.06 -2.34
N VAL A 114 -7.32 -6.29 -1.87
CA VAL A 114 -8.57 -6.69 -1.22
C VAL A 114 -8.81 -5.87 0.06
N LEU A 115 -7.78 -5.70 0.89
CA LEU A 115 -7.90 -4.92 2.12
C LEU A 115 -8.22 -3.44 1.85
N PHE A 116 -7.53 -2.82 0.90
CA PHE A 116 -7.76 -1.42 0.52
C PHE A 116 -9.08 -1.23 -0.20
N ALA A 117 -9.52 -2.19 -1.02
CA ALA A 117 -10.84 -2.16 -1.62
C ALA A 117 -11.95 -2.25 -0.56
N ALA A 118 -11.79 -3.12 0.45
CA ALA A 118 -12.72 -3.19 1.58
C ALA A 118 -12.75 -1.86 2.37
N GLN A 119 -11.58 -1.26 2.62
CA GLN A 119 -11.48 0.05 3.25
C GLN A 119 -12.19 1.14 2.43
N ALA A 120 -11.91 1.22 1.12
CA ALA A 120 -12.51 2.19 0.22
C ALA A 120 -14.03 2.03 0.14
N ALA A 121 -14.53 0.79 0.04
CA ALA A 121 -15.96 0.48 0.04
C ALA A 121 -16.65 0.92 1.34
N MET A 122 -15.98 0.71 2.49
CA MET A 122 -16.48 1.14 3.79
C MET A 122 -16.58 2.66 3.88
N VAL A 123 -15.53 3.37 3.51
CA VAL A 123 -15.53 4.85 3.53
C VAL A 123 -16.57 5.39 2.55
N TRP A 124 -16.63 4.86 1.33
CA TRP A 124 -17.62 5.24 0.33
C TRP A 124 -19.05 5.04 0.83
N GLY A 125 -19.38 3.83 1.29
CA GLY A 125 -20.73 3.48 1.70
C GLY A 125 -21.23 4.30 2.89
N TYR A 126 -20.34 4.63 3.82
CA TYR A 126 -20.71 5.42 5.01
C TYR A 126 -20.77 6.92 4.71
N MET A 127 -19.79 7.46 3.97
CA MET A 127 -19.82 8.87 3.57
C MET A 127 -21.00 9.16 2.64
N HIS A 128 -21.39 8.24 1.76
CA HIS A 128 -22.52 8.42 0.83
C HIS A 128 -23.87 8.46 1.53
N ARG A 129 -23.98 7.89 2.73
CA ARG A 129 -25.19 7.99 3.56
C ARG A 129 -25.26 9.32 4.31
N LEU A 130 -24.11 9.87 4.70
CA LEU A 130 -24.03 11.07 5.56
C LEU A 130 -23.90 12.38 4.77
N LEU A 131 -23.26 12.35 3.61
CA LEU A 131 -22.84 13.54 2.86
C LEU A 131 -23.33 13.47 1.41
N ALA A 132 -23.43 14.64 0.77
CA ALA A 132 -23.73 14.77 -0.64
C ALA A 132 -22.69 14.01 -1.51
N PRO A 133 -23.11 13.42 -2.65
CA PRO A 133 -22.24 12.58 -3.50
C PRO A 133 -20.99 13.31 -4.02
N GLU A 134 -21.06 14.62 -4.16
CA GLU A 134 -19.92 15.45 -4.59
C GLU A 134 -18.81 15.49 -3.52
N LEU A 135 -19.20 15.56 -2.25
CA LEU A 135 -18.28 15.54 -1.12
C LEU A 135 -17.65 14.17 -0.95
N THR A 136 -18.42 13.10 -1.15
CA THR A 136 -17.89 11.74 -1.06
C THR A 136 -16.89 11.47 -2.18
N ALA A 137 -17.18 11.93 -3.40
CA ALA A 137 -16.22 11.86 -4.51
C ALA A 137 -14.94 12.64 -4.20
N ARG A 138 -15.04 13.86 -3.64
CA ARG A 138 -13.86 14.65 -3.20
C ARG A 138 -13.03 13.92 -2.13
N ALA A 139 -13.69 13.34 -1.14
CA ALA A 139 -13.03 12.57 -0.08
C ALA A 139 -12.34 11.32 -0.63
N MET A 140 -12.99 10.58 -1.54
CA MET A 140 -12.40 9.42 -2.22
C MET A 140 -11.17 9.81 -3.03
N MET A 141 -11.26 10.84 -3.88
CA MET A 141 -10.12 11.30 -4.70
C MET A 141 -8.93 11.73 -3.85
N THR A 142 -9.18 12.29 -2.68
CA THR A 142 -8.14 12.66 -1.72
C THR A 142 -7.47 11.43 -1.09
N ALA A 143 -8.20 10.32 -0.91
CA ALA A 143 -7.70 9.08 -0.34
C ALA A 143 -7.01 8.16 -1.36
N VAL A 144 -7.28 8.31 -2.67
CA VAL A 144 -6.64 7.51 -3.74
C VAL A 144 -5.10 7.50 -3.66
N PRO A 145 -4.43 8.66 -3.50
CA PRO A 145 -2.99 8.72 -3.24
C PRO A 145 -2.50 7.81 -2.11
N TRP A 146 -3.28 7.66 -1.04
CA TRP A 146 -2.87 6.90 0.14
C TRP A 146 -2.87 5.40 -0.14
N TRP A 147 -3.92 4.89 -0.81
CA TRP A 147 -3.94 3.47 -1.23
C TRP A 147 -2.85 3.18 -2.27
N ALA A 148 -2.64 4.10 -3.21
CA ALA A 148 -1.56 4.00 -4.17
C ALA A 148 -0.18 3.94 -3.47
N ALA A 149 0.02 4.77 -2.44
CA ALA A 149 1.24 4.76 -1.62
C ALA A 149 1.47 3.40 -0.94
N GLY A 150 0.42 2.77 -0.42
CA GLY A 150 0.52 1.44 0.18
C GLY A 150 0.99 0.37 -0.81
N LEU A 151 0.44 0.37 -2.02
CA LEU A 151 0.81 -0.59 -3.06
C LEU A 151 2.22 -0.34 -3.62
N THR A 152 2.62 0.93 -3.80
CA THR A 152 3.97 1.28 -4.25
C THR A 152 5.02 0.97 -3.18
N LEU A 153 4.75 1.30 -1.92
CA LEU A 153 5.69 1.03 -0.83
C LEU A 153 5.85 -0.47 -0.59
N TYR A 154 4.83 -1.29 -0.82
CA TYR A 154 4.97 -2.74 -0.82
C TYR A 154 6.00 -3.20 -1.87
N MET A 155 5.92 -2.71 -3.12
CA MET A 155 6.89 -3.03 -4.19
C MET A 155 8.30 -2.51 -3.89
N LEU A 156 8.43 -1.28 -3.41
CA LEU A 156 9.73 -0.68 -3.08
C LEU A 156 10.38 -1.38 -1.89
N THR A 157 9.60 -1.78 -0.90
CA THR A 157 10.10 -2.56 0.25
C THR A 157 10.52 -3.97 -0.20
N ALA A 158 9.78 -4.60 -1.11
CA ALA A 158 10.17 -5.88 -1.71
C ALA A 158 11.51 -5.75 -2.47
N TRP A 159 11.69 -4.66 -3.23
CA TRP A 159 12.93 -4.33 -3.93
C TRP A 159 14.12 -4.21 -2.97
N ILE A 160 13.97 -3.45 -1.88
CA ILE A 160 15.01 -3.32 -0.84
C ILE A 160 15.34 -4.68 -0.20
N CYS A 161 14.32 -5.47 0.13
CA CYS A 161 14.50 -6.75 0.82
C CYS A 161 15.27 -7.75 -0.05
N LEU A 162 14.93 -7.84 -1.34
CA LEU A 162 15.50 -8.81 -2.27
C LEU A 162 16.93 -8.46 -2.71
N GLU A 163 17.36 -7.20 -2.57
CA GLU A 163 18.71 -6.81 -2.93
C GLU A 163 19.75 -7.51 -2.03
N PRO A 164 20.79 -8.16 -2.57
CA PRO A 164 21.81 -8.84 -1.77
C PRO A 164 22.80 -7.88 -1.09
N THR A 165 23.13 -6.75 -1.73
CA THR A 165 24.22 -5.87 -1.33
C THR A 165 23.77 -4.77 -0.35
N TRP A 166 24.47 -4.61 0.78
CA TRP A 166 24.07 -3.64 1.81
C TRP A 166 24.19 -2.18 1.35
N ARG A 167 25.24 -1.85 0.58
CA ARG A 167 25.44 -0.50 0.04
C ARG A 167 24.27 -0.05 -0.83
N ARG A 168 23.74 -0.94 -1.68
CA ARG A 168 22.60 -0.63 -2.54
C ARG A 168 21.27 -0.64 -1.79
N ARG A 169 21.11 -1.46 -0.75
CA ARG A 169 19.94 -1.36 0.14
C ARG A 169 19.80 0.03 0.73
N VAL A 170 20.90 0.65 1.17
CA VAL A 170 20.90 2.03 1.69
C VAL A 170 20.47 3.02 0.59
N LEU A 171 21.02 2.88 -0.62
CA LEU A 171 20.62 3.73 -1.76
C LEU A 171 19.13 3.55 -2.10
N TYR A 172 18.62 2.32 -2.13
CA TYR A 172 17.22 2.03 -2.42
C TYR A 172 16.29 2.54 -1.32
N LEU A 173 16.75 2.52 -0.06
CA LEU A 173 16.02 3.11 1.05
C LEU A 173 15.91 4.64 0.90
N LEU A 174 16.99 5.32 0.50
CA LEU A 174 16.96 6.75 0.20
C LEU A 174 16.03 7.08 -0.97
N MET A 175 16.09 6.30 -2.05
CA MET A 175 15.18 6.45 -3.20
C MET A 175 13.72 6.22 -2.79
N THR A 176 13.47 5.18 -1.99
CA THR A 176 12.13 4.85 -1.50
C THR A 176 11.59 5.94 -0.57
N ALA A 177 12.42 6.53 0.28
CA ALA A 177 12.03 7.66 1.11
C ALA A 177 11.66 8.89 0.26
N GLY A 178 12.43 9.18 -0.79
CA GLY A 178 12.12 10.25 -1.75
C GLY A 178 10.80 10.02 -2.48
N VAL A 179 10.57 8.81 -2.98
CA VAL A 179 9.31 8.43 -3.64
C VAL A 179 8.13 8.46 -2.65
N ALA A 180 8.30 7.93 -1.43
CA ALA A 180 7.28 7.96 -0.39
C ALA A 180 6.83 9.39 -0.08
N ARG A 181 7.79 10.34 -0.01
CA ARG A 181 7.48 11.75 0.25
C ARG A 181 6.58 12.37 -0.82
N MET A 182 6.66 11.93 -2.08
CA MET A 182 5.79 12.43 -3.15
C MET A 182 4.30 12.12 -2.88
N PHE A 183 4.00 10.95 -2.30
CA PHE A 183 2.63 10.54 -1.95
C PHE A 183 2.05 11.32 -0.74
N PHE A 184 2.90 12.01 0.03
CA PHE A 184 2.54 12.72 1.25
C PHE A 184 2.99 14.20 1.23
N LEU A 185 3.10 14.78 0.02
CA LEU A 185 3.53 16.16 -0.20
C LEU A 185 2.53 17.22 0.25
N SER A 186 1.24 17.03 -0.03
CA SER A 186 0.18 18.01 0.22
C SER A 186 -0.96 17.41 1.04
N ASP A 187 -1.57 18.27 1.84
CA ASP A 187 -2.73 17.96 2.69
C ASP A 187 -4.02 18.57 2.12
N VAL A 188 -3.90 19.30 1.01
CA VAL A 188 -5.02 19.95 0.31
C VAL A 188 -5.85 18.88 -0.44
N PRO A 189 -7.19 18.87 -0.29
CA PRO A 189 -8.07 17.99 -1.03
C PRO A 189 -7.87 18.12 -2.54
N ARG A 190 -7.90 17.01 -3.28
CA ARG A 190 -7.68 16.97 -4.75
C ARG A 190 -6.37 17.54 -5.28
N ALA A 191 -5.39 17.85 -4.43
CA ALA A 191 -4.07 18.34 -4.87
C ALA A 191 -3.35 17.38 -5.83
N TYR A 192 -3.73 16.11 -5.81
CA TYR A 192 -3.10 15.04 -6.58
C TYR A 192 -3.79 14.71 -7.90
N ASP A 193 -4.93 15.31 -8.25
CA ASP A 193 -5.72 14.91 -9.42
C ASP A 193 -4.89 14.93 -10.73
N GLY A 194 -4.05 15.95 -10.92
CA GLY A 194 -3.12 16.03 -12.06
C GLY A 194 -1.91 15.10 -11.97
N MET A 195 -1.57 14.61 -10.77
CA MET A 195 -0.40 13.76 -10.51
C MET A 195 -0.75 12.26 -10.47
N LEU A 196 -2.02 11.90 -10.36
CA LEU A 196 -2.51 10.52 -10.40
C LEU A 196 -1.96 9.67 -11.55
N PRO A 197 -1.93 10.11 -12.82
CA PRO A 197 -1.38 9.30 -13.91
C PRO A 197 0.12 9.02 -13.71
N TRP A 198 0.87 9.97 -13.16
CA TRP A 198 2.29 9.79 -12.85
C TRP A 198 2.51 8.84 -11.68
N MET A 199 1.65 8.89 -10.66
CA MET A 199 1.69 7.95 -9.54
C MET A 199 1.38 6.52 -10.00
N ALA A 200 0.42 6.35 -10.93
CA ALA A 200 0.12 5.07 -11.55
C ALA A 200 1.29 4.56 -12.41
N ALA A 201 1.92 5.43 -13.19
CA ALA A 201 3.12 5.08 -13.96
C ALA A 201 4.29 4.66 -13.04
N LEU A 202 4.52 5.38 -11.93
CA LEU A 202 5.50 5.01 -10.92
C LEU A 202 5.19 3.65 -10.28
N TRP A 203 3.92 3.37 -9.99
CA TRP A 203 3.51 2.06 -9.49
C TRP A 203 3.77 0.95 -10.49
N LEU A 204 3.40 1.12 -11.76
CA LEU A 204 3.67 0.14 -12.81
C LEU A 204 5.18 -0.11 -12.98
N PHE A 205 5.99 0.95 -12.96
CA PHE A 205 7.43 0.84 -13.00
C PHE A 205 8.00 0.08 -11.80
N SER A 206 7.43 0.29 -10.60
CA SER A 206 7.88 -0.37 -9.38
C SER A 206 7.73 -1.89 -9.41
N LEU A 207 6.82 -2.44 -10.24
CA LEU A 207 6.64 -3.88 -10.42
C LEU A 207 7.89 -4.56 -11.03
N LEU A 208 8.70 -3.81 -11.78
CA LEU A 208 9.91 -4.32 -12.44
C LEU A 208 11.14 -4.34 -11.52
N LEU A 209 11.15 -3.50 -10.48
CA LEU A 209 12.31 -3.31 -9.61
C LEU A 209 12.73 -4.58 -8.84
N PRO A 210 11.80 -5.36 -8.23
CA PRO A 210 12.14 -6.63 -7.59
C PRO A 210 12.82 -7.63 -8.54
N LEU A 211 12.46 -7.62 -9.83
CA LEU A 211 13.05 -8.52 -10.82
C LEU A 211 14.53 -8.21 -11.09
N LEU A 212 14.87 -6.93 -11.14
CA LEU A 212 16.26 -6.48 -11.32
C LEU A 212 17.16 -6.94 -10.17
N SER A 213 16.67 -6.86 -8.92
CA SER A 213 17.42 -7.33 -7.75
C SER A 213 17.63 -8.84 -7.76
N VAL A 214 16.66 -9.62 -8.23
CA VAL A 214 16.82 -11.07 -8.35
C VAL A 214 17.78 -11.44 -9.48
N ASP A 215 17.69 -10.80 -10.64
CA ASP A 215 18.61 -11.07 -11.75
C ASP A 215 20.07 -10.85 -11.30
N ARG A 216 20.31 -9.83 -10.44
CA ARG A 216 21.62 -9.57 -9.83
C ARG A 216 22.00 -10.55 -8.72
N PHE A 217 21.03 -10.98 -7.91
CA PHE A 217 21.23 -12.05 -6.94
C PHE A 217 21.69 -13.35 -7.62
N LYS A 218 21.14 -13.65 -8.81
CA LYS A 218 21.53 -14.80 -9.63
C LYS A 218 22.95 -14.68 -10.19
N GLN A 219 23.34 -13.48 -10.62
CA GLN A 219 24.68 -13.22 -11.16
C GLN A 219 25.78 -13.32 -10.10
N GLY A 220 25.43 -13.50 -8.82
CA GLY A 220 26.40 -13.65 -7.74
C GLY A 220 27.10 -12.34 -7.36
N CYS A 221 26.58 -11.18 -7.79
CA CYS A 221 27.09 -9.86 -7.40
C CYS A 221 26.74 -9.57 -5.91
N GLN A 222 27.42 -10.26 -4.99
CA GLN A 222 27.24 -10.13 -3.54
C GLN A 222 28.30 -9.22 -2.88
N ASP A 223 29.12 -8.54 -3.68
CA ASP A 223 30.19 -7.61 -3.23
C ASP A 223 29.67 -6.34 -2.54
#